data_AF-A0AAW7KKI1-F1
#
_entry.id   AF-A0AAW7KKI1-F1
#
_cell.length_a   1.000
_cell.length_b   1.000
_cell.length_c   1.000
_cell.angle_alpha   90.00
_cell.angle_beta   90.00
_cell.angle_gamma   90.00
#
_symmetry.space_group_name_H-M   'P 1'
#
loop_
_entity.id
_entity.type
_entity.pdbx_description
1 polymer ?
#
loop_
_entity_poly.entity_id
_entity_poly.type
_entity_poly.pdbx_seq_one_letter_code
_entity_poly.pdbx_strand_id
1 'polypeptide(L)' 'MQTFEIKEDFLLNGQPIKIISGAIHYFRMTPRQWEDSLYNLKALGANTVETY' A
#
# COMPACT_ATOMS: atom_id res chain seq x y z
N MET A 1 15.19 1.45 -13.05
CA MET A 1 14.71 1.77 -11.69
C MET A 1 13.27 2.24 -11.81
N GLN A 2 12.41 1.89 -10.85
CA GLN A 2 11.09 2.49 -10.75
C GLN A 2 11.20 3.87 -10.10
N THR A 3 10.35 4.83 -10.50
CA THR A 3 10.30 6.18 -9.95
C THR A 3 8.96 6.47 -9.31
N PHE A 4 8.97 7.23 -8.22
CA PHE A 4 7.78 7.80 -7.61
C PHE A 4 7.97 9.30 -7.49
N GLU A 5 7.06 10.08 -8.06
CA GLU A 5 7.14 11.54 -8.13
C GLU A 5 5.88 12.17 -7.54
N ILE A 6 6.07 13.31 -6.87
CA ILE A 6 4.99 14.12 -6.30
C ILE A 6 4.89 15.40 -7.13
N LYS A 7 3.79 15.57 -7.86
CA LYS A 7 3.47 16.76 -8.65
C LYS A 7 2.01 17.15 -8.36
N GLU A 8 1.27 17.59 -9.36
CA GLU A 8 -0.19 17.76 -9.26
C GLU A 8 -0.88 16.42 -8.94
N ASP A 9 -0.44 15.35 -9.60
CA ASP A 9 -0.77 13.96 -9.26
C ASP A 9 0.46 13.22 -8.71
N PHE A 10 0.21 12.12 -7.99
CA PHE A 10 1.26 11.13 -7.72
C PHE A 10 1.54 10.31 -8.98
N LEU A 11 2.82 10.16 -9.33
CA LEU A 11 3.23 9.39 -10.50
C LEU A 11 4.05 8.16 -10.07
N LEU A 12 3.69 6.98 -10.59
CA LEU A 12 4.51 5.77 -10.53
C LEU A 12 5.00 5.46 -11.95
N ASN A 13 6.32 5.55 -12.17
CA ASN A 13 6.94 5.39 -13.49
C ASN A 13 6.37 6.36 -14.55
N GLY A 14 6.14 7.62 -14.16
CA GLY A 14 5.58 8.65 -15.03
C GLY A 14 4.08 8.51 -15.32
N GLN A 15 3.39 7.49 -14.78
CA GLN A 15 1.95 7.30 -14.93
C GLN A 15 1.21 7.74 -13.65
N PRO A 16 0.10 8.50 -13.76
CA PRO A 16 -0.71 8.87 -12.61
C PRO A 16 -1.21 7.65 -11.83
N ILE A 17 -1.11 7.71 -10.51
CA ILE A 17 -1.63 6.70 -9.60
C ILE A 17 -2.43 7.35 -8.47
N LYS A 18 -3.57 6.74 -8.14
CA LYS A 18 -4.29 7.06 -6.91
C LYS A 18 -3.83 6.11 -5.81
N ILE A 19 -3.24 6.63 -4.74
CA ILE A 19 -2.90 5.83 -3.57
C ILE A 19 -4.20 5.49 -2.83
N ILE A 20 -4.51 4.20 -2.75
CA ILE A 20 -5.60 3.65 -1.95
C ILE A 20 -4.92 2.80 -0.87
N SER A 21 -4.80 3.38 0.33
CA SER A 21 -4.01 2.80 1.43
C SER A 21 -4.90 2.27 2.55
N GLY A 22 -4.41 1.25 3.26
CA GLY A 22 -4.94 0.81 4.54
C GLY A 22 -3.83 0.61 5.57
N ALA A 23 -4.10 1.00 6.82
CA ALA A 23 -3.15 0.87 7.92
C ALA A 23 -3.11 -0.56 8.45
N ILE A 24 -1.93 -1.19 8.42
CA ILE A 24 -1.65 -2.50 9.02
C ILE A 24 -0.39 -2.36 9.87
N HIS A 25 -0.58 -2.22 11.17
CA HIS A 25 0.55 -2.13 12.10
C HIS A 25 1.09 -3.53 12.39
N TYR A 26 2.15 -3.93 11.68
CA TYR A 26 2.73 -5.27 11.76
C TYR A 26 3.08 -5.68 13.20
N PHE A 27 3.48 -4.72 14.05
CA PHE A 27 3.83 -4.92 15.45
C PHE A 27 2.62 -5.12 16.39
N ARG A 28 1.38 -4.98 15.90
CA ARG A 28 0.14 -5.26 16.64
C ARG A 28 -0.47 -6.62 16.29
N MET A 29 0.20 -7.43 15.47
CA MET A 29 -0.26 -8.74 15.04
C MET A 29 0.90 -9.73 14.91
N THR A 30 0.59 -11.03 14.93
CA THR A 30 1.62 -12.05 14.77
C THR A 30 2.07 -12.14 13.30
N PRO A 31 3.34 -12.48 13.00
CA PRO A 31 3.81 -12.61 11.62
C PRO A 31 2.99 -13.56 10.75
N ARG A 32 2.39 -14.60 11.35
CA ARG A 32 1.52 -15.55 10.65
C ARG A 32 0.25 -14.90 10.07
N GLN A 33 -0.20 -13.78 10.63
CA GLN A 33 -1.41 -13.08 10.18
C GLN A 33 -1.15 -12.04 9.09
N TRP A 34 0.11 -11.72 8.79
CA TRP A 34 0.45 -10.64 7.85
C TRP A 34 -0.02 -10.94 6.43
N GLU A 35 0.18 -12.16 5.95
CA GLU A 35 -0.21 -12.55 4.60
C GLU A 35 -1.73 -12.41 4.40
N ASP A 36 -2.53 -12.99 5.31
CA ASP A 36 -3.99 -12.90 5.25
C ASP A 36 -4.48 -11.43 5.33
N SER A 37 -3.84 -10.61 6.17
CA SER A 37 -4.20 -9.20 6.33
C SER A 37 -3.90 -8.39 5.07
N LEU A 38 -2.71 -8.58 4.47
CA LEU A 38 -2.32 -7.94 3.20
C LEU A 38 -3.16 -8.45 2.03
N TYR A 39 -3.52 -9.74 2.03
CA TYR A 39 -4.39 -10.33 1.02
C TYR A 39 -5.78 -9.69 1.06
N ASN A 40 -6.38 -9.56 2.24
CA ASN A 40 -7.68 -8.92 2.40
C ASN A 40 -7.63 -7.43 2.05
N LEU A 41 -6.55 -6.73 2.38
CA LEU A 41 -6.34 -5.33 1.98
C LEU A 41 -6.34 -5.19 0.45
N LYS A 42 -5.62 -6.07 -0.24
CA LYS A 42 -5.62 -6.12 -1.71
C LYS A 42 -6.99 -6.49 -2.27
N ALA A 43 -7.70 -7.44 -1.67
CA ALA A 43 -9.05 -7.85 -2.09
C ALA A 43 -10.09 -6.74 -1.95
N LEU A 44 -9.91 -5.80 -1.00
CA LEU A 44 -10.69 -4.57 -0.90
C LEU A 44 -10.43 -3.58 -2.05
N GLY A 45 -9.36 -3.77 -2.82
CA GLY A 45 -8.95 -2.89 -3.92
C GLY A 45 -7.87 -1.87 -3.53
N ALA A 46 -7.30 -1.96 -2.32
CA ALA A 46 -6.16 -1.13 -1.94
C ALA A 46 -4.90 -1.56 -2.70
N ASN A 47 -4.02 -0.59 -2.94
CA ASN A 47 -2.77 -0.78 -3.67
C ASN A 47 -1.52 -0.43 -2.83
N THR A 48 -1.73 0.04 -1.60
CA THR A 48 -0.67 0.47 -0.69
C THR A 48 -1.03 0.03 0.72
N VAL A 49 -0.03 -0.37 1.50
CA VAL A 49 -0.14 -0.58 2.95
C VAL A 49 0.65 0.52 3.66
N GLU A 50 0.13 1.01 4.77
CA GLU A 50 0.82 1.95 5.65
C GLU A 50 0.99 1.34 7.04
N THR A 51 2.09 1.69 7.69
CA THR A 51 2.40 1.34 9.08
C THR A 51 3.19 2.49 9.72
N TYR A 52 2.95 2.73 11.01
CA TYR A 52 3.85 3.49 11.87
C TYR A 52 5.26 2.89 11.90
#